data_AF-A0A7W3VQM3-F1
#
_entry.id   AF-A0A7W3VQM3-F1
#
_cell.length_a   1.000
_cell.length_b   1.000
_cell.length_c   1.000
_cell.angle_alpha   90.00
_cell.angle_beta   90.00
_cell.angle_gamma   90.00
#
_symmetry.space_group_name_H-M   'P 1'
#
loop_
_entity.id
_entity.type
_entity.pdbx_description
1 polymer ?
#
loop_
_entity_poly.entity_id
_entity_poly.type
_entity_poly.pdbx_seq_one_letter_code
_entity_poly.pdbx_strand_id
1 'polypeptide(L)' 'MEKAILELMQLIEKGDYAVAEVFAVEIKKQLQRMMDVETADEALVRLAKMQKIVEDLQEKIKP' A
#
# COMPACT_ATOMS: atom_id res chain seq x y z
N MET A 1 -6.05 6.75 2.51
CA MET A 1 -4.96 5.77 2.32
C MET A 1 -4.75 4.85 3.51
N GLU A 2 -4.67 5.34 4.74
CA GLU A 2 -4.45 4.48 5.92
C GLU A 2 -5.48 3.35 6.07
N LYS A 3 -6.77 3.64 5.81
CA LYS A 3 -7.82 2.63 5.81
C LYS A 3 -7.59 1.51 4.77
N ALA A 4 -7.12 1.85 3.57
CA ALA A 4 -6.87 0.87 2.52
C ALA A 4 -5.69 -0.07 2.88
N ILE A 5 -4.66 0.45 3.56
CA ILE A 5 -3.55 -0.37 4.05
C ILE A 5 -4.03 -1.33 5.15
N LEU A 6 -4.92 -0.87 6.04
CA LEU A 6 -5.54 -1.75 7.04
C LEU A 6 -6.41 -2.84 6.40
N GLU A 7 -7.19 -2.50 5.37
CA GLU A 7 -7.98 -3.48 4.61
C GLU A 7 -7.08 -4.51 3.89
N LEU A 8 -5.93 -4.08 3.36
CA LEU A 8 -4.93 -4.98 2.78
C LEU A 8 -4.37 -5.96 3.82
N MET A 9 -4.04 -5.48 5.03
CA MET A 9 -3.59 -6.35 6.11
C MET A 9 -4.65 -7.40 6.47
N GLN A 10 -5.92 -7.01 6.56
CA GLN A 10 -7.00 -7.93 6.87
C GLN A 10 -7.20 -9.01 5.80
N LEU A 11 -7.02 -8.68 4.51
CA LEU A 11 -7.08 -9.66 3.42
C LEU A 11 -5.95 -10.68 3.52
N ILE A 12 -4.73 -10.23 3.85
CA ILE A 12 -3.58 -11.11 4.08
C ILE A 12 -3.83 -12.02 5.28
N GLU A 13 -4.34 -11.48 6.40
CA GLU A 13 -4.66 -12.26 7.60
C GLU A 13 -5.76 -13.31 7.36
N LYS A 14 -6.70 -13.04 6.44
CA LYS A 14 -7.72 -14.00 6.01
C LYS A 14 -7.20 -15.08 5.05
N GLY A 15 -5.99 -14.90 4.52
CA GLY A 15 -5.41 -15.78 3.49
C GLY A 15 -5.91 -15.51 2.08
N ASP A 16 -6.60 -14.39 1.85
CA ASP A 16 -7.14 -13.98 0.54
C ASP A 16 -6.04 -13.35 -0.34
N TYR A 17 -4.94 -14.08 -0.56
CA TYR A 17 -3.71 -13.58 -1.19
C TYR A 17 -3.91 -13.03 -2.60
N ALA A 18 -4.79 -13.66 -3.40
CA ALA A 18 -5.09 -13.19 -4.76
C ALA A 18 -5.79 -11.81 -4.76
N VAL A 19 -6.71 -11.59 -3.82
CA VAL A 19 -7.40 -10.30 -3.67
C VAL A 19 -6.45 -9.27 -3.08
N ALA A 20 -5.65 -9.67 -2.08
CA ALA A 20 -4.64 -8.83 -1.46
C ALA A 20 -3.60 -8.34 -2.48
N GLU A 21 -3.15 -9.20 -3.42
CA GLU A 21 -2.18 -8.82 -4.45
C GLU A 21 -2.72 -7.72 -5.36
N VAL A 22 -3.91 -7.92 -5.91
CA VAL A 22 -4.58 -6.93 -6.77
C VAL A 22 -4.79 -5.61 -6.02
N PHE A 23 -5.26 -5.70 -4.78
CA PHE A 23 -5.54 -4.54 -3.96
C PHE A 23 -4.26 -3.77 -3.59
N ALA A 24 -3.16 -4.47 -3.29
CA ALA A 24 -1.87 -3.85 -3.02
C ALA A 24 -1.33 -3.09 -4.25
N VAL A 25 -1.51 -3.63 -5.46
CA VAL A 25 -1.14 -2.93 -6.71
C VAL A 25 -1.95 -1.64 -6.89
N GLU A 26 -3.24 -1.66 -6.57
CA GLU A 26 -4.08 -0.46 -6.64
C GLU A 26 -3.66 0.60 -5.61
N ILE A 27 -3.40 0.19 -4.36
CA ILE A 27 -2.92 1.09 -3.31
C ILE A 27 -1.59 1.72 -3.73
N LYS A 28 -0.65 0.94 -4.27
CA LYS A 28 0.65 1.43 -4.73
C LYS A 28 0.50 2.47 -5.86
N LYS A 29 -0.40 2.22 -6.82
CA LYS A 29 -0.71 3.19 -7.89
C LYS A 29 -1.29 4.49 -7.33
N GLN A 30 -2.19 4.42 -6.34
CA GLN A 30 -2.76 5.61 -5.71
C GLN A 30 -1.71 6.40 -4.93
N LEU A 31 -0.86 5.73 -4.15
CA LEU A 31 0.24 6.37 -3.43
C LEU A 31 1.22 7.07 -4.39
N GLN A 32 1.55 6.45 -5.51
CA GLN A 32 2.42 7.06 -6.52
C GLN A 32 1.81 8.33 -7.10
N ARG A 33 0.53 8.30 -7.48
CA ARG A 33 -0.17 9.51 -7.95
C ARG A 33 -0.21 10.62 -6.91
N MET A 34 -0.36 10.28 -5.63
CA MET A 34 -0.34 11.26 -4.54
C MET A 34 1.06 11.87 -4.38
N MET A 35 2.13 11.08 -4.48
CA MET A 35 3.50 11.60 -4.43
C MET A 35 3.82 12.50 -5.63
N ASP A 36 3.32 12.15 -6.82
CA ASP A 36 3.57 12.93 -8.04
C ASP A 36 2.94 14.33 -8.00
N VAL A 37 1.90 14.54 -7.17
CA VAL A 37 1.21 15.84 -7.03
C VAL A 37 1.49 16.55 -5.70
N GLU A 38 2.15 15.88 -4.76
CA GLU A 38 2.44 16.42 -3.43
C GLU A 38 3.77 17.20 -3.45
N THR A 39 3.74 18.41 -2.91
CA THR A 39 4.90 19.31 -2.90
C THR A 39 5.45 19.55 -1.49
N ALA A 40 4.75 19.09 -0.46
CA ALA A 40 5.19 19.20 0.92
C ALA A 40 6.09 18.01 1.33
N ASP A 41 7.31 18.30 1.79
CA ASP A 41 8.30 17.30 2.20
C ASP A 41 7.77 16.31 3.25
N GLU A 42 7.04 16.80 4.26
CA GLU A 42 6.48 15.92 5.31
C GLU A 42 5.42 14.95 4.76
N ALA A 43 4.60 15.42 3.82
CA ALA A 43 3.58 14.60 3.18
C ALA A 43 4.21 13.57 2.24
N LEU A 44 5.24 13.96 1.47
CA LEU A 44 6.04 13.04 0.66
C LEU A 44 6.68 11.94 1.51
N VAL A 45 7.31 12.30 2.64
CA VAL A 45 7.89 11.32 3.57
C VAL A 45 6.84 10.36 4.12
N ARG A 46 5.63 10.86 4.45
CA ARG A 46 4.52 10.01 4.92
C ARG A 46 4.03 9.06 3.82
N LEU A 47 3.89 9.54 2.58
CA LEU A 47 3.47 8.74 1.43
C LEU A 47 4.51 7.67 1.08
N ALA A 48 5.81 8.01 1.12
CA ALA A 48 6.90 7.06 0.91
C ALA A 48 6.91 5.96 1.99
N LYS A 49 6.67 6.31 3.26
CA LYS A 49 6.51 5.32 4.35
C LYS A 49 5.33 4.38 4.08
N MET A 50 4.19 4.92 3.63
CA MET A 50 3.02 4.12 3.26
C MET A 50 3.31 3.19 2.07
N GLN A 51 4.06 3.67 1.08
CA GLN A 51 4.45 2.87 -0.08
C GLN A 51 5.30 1.67 0.36
N LYS A 52 6.28 1.91 1.23
CA LYS A 52 7.12 0.84 1.78
C LYS A 52 6.31 -0.21 2.54
N ILE A 53 5.34 0.21 3.37
CA ILE A 53 4.46 -0.74 4.08
C ILE A 53 3.70 -1.63 3.08
N VAL A 54 3.19 -1.06 2.01
CA VAL A 54 2.46 -1.83 0.98
C VAL A 54 3.39 -2.81 0.27
N GLU A 55 4.64 -2.43 0.00
CA GLU A 55 5.65 -3.32 -0.58
C GLU A 55 5.99 -4.48 0.38
N ASP A 56 6.23 -4.19 1.66
CA ASP A 56 6.49 -5.21 2.68
C ASP A 56 5.30 -6.19 2.81
N LEU A 57 4.06 -5.67 2.69
CA LEU A 57 2.85 -6.49 2.67
C LEU A 57 2.75 -7.34 1.40
N GLN A 58 3.17 -6.83 0.24
CA GLN A 58 3.23 -7.62 -1.00
C GLN A 58 4.25 -8.75 -0.93
N GLU A 59 5.39 -8.54 -0.28
CA GLU A 59 6.37 -9.61 -0.08
C GLU A 59 5.81 -10.75 0.76
N LYS A 60 4.93 -10.47 1.73
CA LYS A 60 4.24 -11.51 2.52
C LYS A 60 3.20 -12.31 1.73
N ILE A 61 2.72 -11.77 0.62
CA ILE A 61 1.75 -12.44 -0.27
C ILE A 61 2.47 -13.43 -1.20
N LYS A 62 3.74 -13.15 -1.56
CA LYS A 62 4.52 -14.04 -2.42
C LYS A 62 4.89 -15.32 -1.65
N PRO A 63 4.58 -16.51 -2.20
CA PRO A 63 4.95 -17.79 -1.61
C PRO A 63 6.46 -18.04 -1.63
#